data_AF-A0A4P1RHG0-F1
#
_entry.id   AF-A0A4P1RHG0-F1
#
_cell.length_a   1.000
_cell.length_b   1.000
_cell.length_c   1.000
_cell.angle_alpha   90.00
_cell.angle_beta   90.00
_cell.angle_gamma   90.00
#
_symmetry.space_group_name_H-M   'P 1'
#
loop_
_entity.id
_entity.type
_entity.pdbx_description
1 polymer ?
#
loop_
_entity_poly.entity_id
_entity_poly.type
_entity_poly.pdbx_seq_one_letter_code
_entity_poly.pdbx_strand_id
1 'polypeptide(L)'
;MREFLQANVVVNKSGKVFIPKLVERYSREASINLDDLLGWVMERVDKKLRDSIQKCLHRKSNKKPSQIIEWLPYSSKFRYIVSKDLTDKPWRV
;
A
#
# COMPACT_ATOMS: atom_id res chain seq x y z
N MET A 1 -7.70 6.15 -4.37
CA MET A 1 -6.50 5.26 -4.45
C MET A 1 -5.87 5.06 -3.09
N ARG A 2 -5.79 6.10 -2.25
CA ARG A 2 -5.37 6.02 -0.83
C ARG A 2 -6.09 4.89 -0.08
N GLU A 3 -7.41 4.83 -0.18
CA GLU A 3 -8.30 3.89 0.50
C GLU A 3 -8.05 2.45 0.01
N PHE A 4 -7.83 2.29 -1.30
CA PHE A 4 -7.48 1.00 -1.90
C PHE A 4 -6.13 0.49 -1.39
N LEU A 5 -5.10 1.33 -1.37
CA LEU A 5 -3.78 0.96 -0.85
C LEU A 5 -3.86 0.63 0.65
N GLN A 6 -4.55 1.45 1.43
CA GLN A 6 -4.78 1.24 2.86
C GLN A 6 -5.43 -0.12 3.16
N ALA A 7 -6.40 -0.53 2.34
CA ALA A 7 -7.16 -1.75 2.56
C ALA A 7 -6.42 -3.03 2.13
N ASN A 8 -5.41 -2.92 1.27
CA ASN A 8 -4.78 -4.09 0.64
C ASN A 8 -3.28 -4.23 0.90
N VAL A 9 -2.59 -3.16 1.32
CA VAL A 9 -1.17 -3.25 1.68
C VAL A 9 -1.03 -3.79 3.10
N VAL A 10 -0.24 -4.86 3.24
CA VAL A 10 -0.06 -5.55 4.52
C VAL A 10 1.42 -5.68 4.84
N VAL A 11 1.79 -5.45 6.10
CA VAL A 11 3.15 -5.68 6.59
C VAL A 11 3.13 -6.89 7.52
N ASN A 12 3.98 -7.89 7.26
CA ASN A 12 4.06 -9.06 8.12
C ASN A 12 5.18 -8.93 9.18
N LYS A 13 5.20 -9.87 10.13
CA LYS A 13 6.21 -9.92 11.20
C LYS A 13 7.63 -10.26 10.70
N SER A 14 7.77 -10.89 9.54
CA SER A 14 9.09 -11.21 8.93
C SER A 14 9.72 -10.03 8.18
N GLY A 15 9.03 -8.89 8.16
CA GLY A 15 9.49 -7.64 7.57
C GLY A 15 9.34 -7.62 6.04
N LYS A 16 8.22 -8.15 5.55
CA LYS A 16 7.80 -8.13 4.15
C LYS A 16 6.57 -7.26 3.98
N VAL A 17 6.53 -6.52 2.88
CA VAL A 17 5.43 -5.63 2.50
C VAL A 17 4.68 -6.27 1.35
N PHE A 18 3.45 -6.67 1.60
CA PHE A 18 2.56 -7.29 0.63
C PHE A 18 1.78 -6.22 -0.12
N ILE A 19 1.92 -6.18 -1.44
CA ILE A 19 1.29 -5.19 -2.32
C ILE A 19 0.48 -5.94 -3.40
N PRO A 20 -0.75 -5.52 -3.74
CA PRO A 20 -1.50 -6.12 -4.84
C PRO A 20 -0.78 -6.06 -6.18
N LYS A 21 -0.82 -7.15 -6.96
CA LYS A 21 -0.29 -7.20 -8.34
C LYS A 21 -0.84 -6.09 -9.25
N LEU A 22 -2.06 -5.62 -8.98
CA LEU A 22 -2.66 -4.49 -9.69
C LEU A 22 -1.83 -3.20 -9.53
N VAL A 23 -1.22 -2.99 -8.36
CA VAL A 23 -0.37 -1.81 -8.11
C VAL A 23 0.95 -1.91 -8.87
N GLU A 24 1.49 -3.11 -9.07
CA GLU A 24 2.65 -3.31 -9.96
C GLU A 24 2.33 -2.91 -11.41
N ARG A 25 1.15 -3.33 -11.91
CA ARG A 25 0.73 -2.96 -13.26
C ARG A 25 0.56 -1.45 -13.38
N TYR A 26 -0.12 -0.84 -12.41
CA TYR A 26 -0.27 0.62 -12.34
C TYR A 26 1.09 1.33 -12.30
N SER A 27 2.06 0.84 -11.53
CA SER A 27 3.37 1.50 -11.44
C SER A 27 4.09 1.53 -12.79
N ARG A 28 3.97 0.45 -13.58
CA ARG A 28 4.53 0.39 -14.95
C ARG A 28 3.86 1.38 -15.89
N GLU A 29 2.52 1.46 -15.83
CA GLU A 29 1.74 2.39 -16.66
C GLU A 29 1.96 3.86 -16.26
N ALA A 30 2.24 4.11 -14.97
CA ALA A 30 2.53 5.43 -14.43
C ALA A 30 4.04 5.80 -14.45
N SER A 31 4.90 4.97 -15.05
CA SER A 31 6.36 5.17 -15.07
C SER A 31 7.00 5.33 -13.68
N ILE A 32 6.44 4.67 -12.67
CA ILE A 32 6.97 4.61 -11.30
C ILE A 32 7.86 3.37 -11.19
N ASN A 33 9.15 3.59 -10.92
CA ASN A 33 10.11 2.51 -10.72
C ASN A 33 9.81 1.74 -9.43
N LEU A 34 10.20 0.47 -9.38
CA LEU A 34 9.93 -0.40 -8.22
C LEU A 34 10.60 0.10 -6.94
N ASP A 35 11.76 0.74 -7.05
CA ASP A 35 12.45 1.34 -5.90
C ASP A 35 11.70 2.58 -5.36
N ASP A 36 11.02 3.34 -6.23
CA ASP A 36 10.21 4.50 -5.86
C ASP A 36 8.78 4.13 -5.42
N LEU A 37 8.29 2.96 -5.86
CA LEU A 37 6.93 2.48 -5.60
C LEU A 37 6.62 2.44 -4.10
N LEU A 38 7.56 1.97 -3.29
CA LEU A 38 7.34 1.87 -1.86
C LEU A 38 7.20 3.26 -1.21
N GLY A 39 7.98 4.24 -1.66
CA GLY A 39 7.84 5.64 -1.24
C GLY A 39 6.47 6.20 -1.61
N TRP A 40 6.03 5.96 -2.84
CA TRP A 40 4.71 6.35 -3.32
C TRP A 40 3.56 5.70 -2.54
N VAL A 41 3.71 4.43 -2.14
CA VAL A 41 2.75 3.75 -1.25
C VAL A 41 2.76 4.39 0.14
N MET A 42 3.94 4.64 0.71
CA MET A 42 4.10 5.25 2.04
C MET A 42 3.47 6.64 2.16
N GLU A 43 3.44 7.42 1.07
CA GLU A 43 2.79 8.73 1.01
C GLU A 43 1.25 8.64 1.07
N ARG A 44 0.70 7.53 0.57
CA ARG A 44 -0.76 7.35 0.40
C ARG A 44 -1.40 6.52 1.50
N VAL A 45 -0.64 5.86 2.35
CA VAL A 45 -1.19 5.11 3.50
C VAL A 45 -1.21 5.94 4.78
N ASP A 46 -1.87 5.43 5.81
CA ASP A 46 -1.91 6.03 7.13
C ASP A 46 -0.56 5.93 7.85
N LYS A 47 -0.40 6.74 8.89
CA LYS A 47 0.83 6.80 9.67
C LYS A 47 1.21 5.43 10.25
N LYS A 48 0.24 4.65 10.72
CA LYS A 48 0.49 3.33 11.32
C LYS A 48 1.09 2.34 10.32
N LEU A 49 0.54 2.27 9.11
CA LEU A 49 1.07 1.40 8.07
C LEU A 49 2.42 1.90 7.55
N ARG A 50 2.55 3.22 7.34
CA ARG A 50 3.82 3.87 6.97
C ARG A 50 4.94 3.52 7.95
N ASP A 51 4.70 3.68 9.25
CA ASP A 51 5.69 3.38 10.30
C ASP A 51 6.07 1.89 10.30
N SER A 52 5.12 1.01 10.00
CA SER A 52 5.35 -0.43 9.89
C SER A 52 6.24 -0.78 8.70
N ILE A 53 6.01 -0.14 7.55
CA ILE A 53 6.85 -0.28 6.35
C ILE A 53 8.27 0.24 6.64
N GLN A 54 8.38 1.41 7.27
CA GLN A 54 9.67 2.02 7.61
C GLN A 54 10.48 1.16 8.58
N LYS A 55 9.82 0.53 9.57
CA LYS A 55 10.46 -0.47 10.45
C LYS A 55 11.01 -1.66 9.68
N CYS A 56 10.34 -2.10 8.61
CA CYS A 56 10.83 -3.20 7.77
C CYS A 56 12.11 -2.83 7.02
N LEU A 57 12.18 -1.61 6.51
CA LEU A 57 13.36 -1.05 5.84
C LEU A 57 14.54 -0.93 6.82
N HIS A 58 14.33 -0.34 8.00
CA HIS A 58 15.39 -0.16 8.99
C HIS A 58 15.94 -1.47 9.58
N ARG A 59 15.11 -2.50 9.73
CA ARG A 59 15.54 -3.80 10.28
C ARG A 59 16.60 -4.50 9.43
N LYS A 60 16.72 -4.14 8.15
CA LYS A 60 17.61 -4.79 7.19
C LYS A 60 18.38 -3.71 6.45
N SER A 61 19.42 -3.18 7.09
CA SER A 61 20.19 -1.97 6.76
C SER A 61 20.81 -1.87 5.35
N ASN A 62 20.53 -2.80 4.43
CA ASN A 62 21.04 -2.79 3.05
C ASN A 62 20.05 -3.36 2.01
N LYS A 63 18.76 -3.55 2.36
CA LYS A 63 17.80 -4.12 1.41
C LYS A 63 17.11 -3.06 0.56
N LYS A 64 17.15 -3.26 -0.75
CA LYS A 64 16.37 -2.47 -1.71
C LYS A 64 14.88 -2.75 -1.52
N PRO A 65 14.00 -1.77 -1.82
CA PRO A 65 12.54 -1.97 -1.80
C PRO A 65 12.09 -3.23 -2.54
N SER A 66 12.69 -3.49 -3.70
CA SER A 66 12.48 -4.71 -4.51
C SER A 66 12.69 -6.04 -3.76
N GLN A 67 13.47 -6.08 -2.68
CA GLN A 67 13.73 -7.30 -1.90
C GLN A 67 12.74 -7.51 -0.75
N ILE A 68 12.01 -6.46 -0.34
CA ILE A 68 11.04 -6.51 0.75
C ILE A 68 9.59 -6.54 0.26
N ILE A 69 9.34 -6.11 -0.97
CA ILE A 69 8.03 -6.19 -1.61
C ILE A 69 7.73 -7.64 -1.96
N GLU A 70 6.56 -8.11 -1.57
CA GLU A 70 5.96 -9.35 -2.03
C GLU A 70 4.60 -9.06 -2.67
N TRP A 71 4.33 -9.71 -3.79
CA TRP A 71 3.12 -9.43 -4.55
C TRP A 71 1.99 -10.34 -4.09
N LEU A 72 0.88 -9.73 -3.66
CA LEU A 72 -0.37 -10.46 -3.49
C LEU A 72 -0.88 -10.89 -4.87
N PRO A 73 -1.47 -12.09 -4.98
CA PRO A 73 -2.00 -12.59 -6.24
C PRO A 73 -3.08 -11.65 -6.79
N TYR A 74 -3.24 -11.69 -8.11
CA TYR A 74 -4.35 -10.98 -8.73
C TYR A 74 -5.69 -11.58 -8.26
N SER A 75 -6.62 -10.71 -7.86
CA SER A 75 -7.98 -11.09 -7.49
C SER A 75 -8.94 -10.42 -8.44
N SER A 76 -9.78 -11.21 -9.12
CA SER A 76 -10.89 -10.72 -9.95
C SER A 76 -12.07 -10.21 -9.12
N LYS A 77 -12.08 -10.49 -7.80
CA LYS A 77 -13.14 -10.00 -6.90
C LYS A 77 -13.09 -8.49 -6.83
N PHE A 78 -14.21 -7.86 -7.16
CA PHE A 78 -14.38 -6.42 -7.02
C PHE A 78 -14.91 -6.08 -5.62
N ARG A 79 -14.39 -5.00 -5.03
CA ARG A 79 -14.86 -4.47 -3.74
C ARG A 79 -14.99 -2.97 -3.86
N TYR A 80 -16.16 -2.45 -3.50
CA TYR A 80 -16.37 -1.01 -3.38
C TYR A 80 -15.76 -0.51 -2.08
N ILE A 81 -15.04 0.61 -2.18
CA ILE A 81 -14.56 1.34 -1.01
C ILE A 81 -15.20 2.73 -1.08
N VAL A 82 -16.08 3.01 -0.13
CA VAL A 82 -16.75 4.30 -0.02
C VAL A 82 -15.90 5.20 0.87
N SER A 83 -15.56 6.41 0.38
CA SER A 83 -14.81 7.36 1.22
C SER A 83 -15.63 7.73 2.44
N LYS A 84 -14.96 7.90 3.58
CA LYS A 84 -15.62 8.32 4.83
C LYS A 84 -16.32 9.67 4.65
N ASP A 85 -15.74 10.56 3.87
CA ASP A 85 -16.28 11.90 3.57
C ASP A 85 -17.66 11.82 2.88
N LEU A 86 -17.92 10.74 2.13
CA LEU A 86 -19.20 10.50 1.44
C LEU A 86 -20.24 9.82 2.34
N THR A 87 -19.82 9.35 3.52
CA THR A 87 -20.70 8.69 4.51
C THR A 87 -20.99 9.57 5.71
N ASP A 88 -20.34 10.74 5.81
CA ASP A 88 -20.66 11.70 6.86
C ASP A 88 -22.06 12.26 6.61
N LYS A 89 -22.95 11.99 7.56
CA LYS A 89 -24.39 12.17 7.40
C LYS A 89 -24.74 13.65 7.64
N PRO A 90 -25.25 14.41 6.65
CA PRO A 90 -25.64 15.83 6.83
C PRO A 90 -26.89 16.05 7.71
N TRP A 91 -27.45 14.99 8.28
CA TRP A 91 -28.77 14.92 8.91
C TRP A 91 -28.71 14.47 10.38
N ARG A 92 -27.50 14.43 10.96
CA ARG A 92 -27.35 14.48 12.42
C ARG A 92 -27.39 15.95 12.83
N VAL A 93 -28.61 16.49 12.87
CA VAL A 93 -28.96 17.72 13.60
C VAL A 93 -29.76 17.29 14.82
#